data_AF-A0A747SNT1-F1
#
_entry.id   AF-A0A747SNT1-F1
#
_cell.length_a   1.000
_cell.length_b   1.000
_cell.length_c   1.000
_cell.angle_alpha   90.00
_cell.angle_beta   90.00
_cell.angle_gamma   90.00
#
_symmetry.space_group_name_H-M   'P 1'
#
loop_
_entity.id
_entity.type
_entity.pdbx_description
1 polymer ?
#
loop_
_entity_poly.entity_id
_entity_poly.type
_entity_poly.pdbx_seq_one_letter_code
_entity_poly.pdbx_strand_id
1 'polypeptide(L)' 'MKIAIYKPGGSVMVWGVMAQMKVIDSSELPEYVKDGWLDHPSKLLSSEVGDAKPRKGRKPKAVSDADKD' A
#
# COMPACT_ATOMS: atom_id res chain seq x y z
N MET A 1 -15.12 -15.63 -15.73
CA MET A 1 -14.75 -14.21 -15.95
C MET A 1 -13.55 -13.98 -15.06
N LYS A 2 -12.47 -13.39 -15.59
CA LYS A 2 -11.25 -13.17 -14.80
C LYS A 2 -11.37 -11.86 -14.02
N ILE A 3 -11.00 -11.89 -12.75
CA ILE A 3 -11.01 -10.74 -11.85
C ILE A 3 -9.62 -10.56 -11.25
N ALA A 4 -9.20 -9.31 -11.16
CA ALA A 4 -7.98 -8.94 -10.44
C ALA A 4 -8.30 -8.76 -8.96
N ILE A 5 -7.56 -9.47 -8.11
CA ILE A 5 -7.60 -9.36 -6.66
C ILE A 5 -6.31 -8.78 -6.11
N TYR A 6 -6.42 -8.16 -4.93
CA TYR A 6 -5.38 -7.36 -4.31
C TYR A 6 -5.26 -7.69 -2.83
N LYS A 7 -4.04 -7.84 -2.30
CA LYS A 7 -3.80 -8.08 -0.87
C LYS A 7 -2.69 -7.17 -0.35
N PRO A 8 -2.84 -6.52 0.81
CA PRO A 8 -1.76 -5.68 1.37
C PRO A 8 -0.53 -6.51 1.74
N GLY A 9 0.65 -5.88 1.72
CA GLY A 9 1.93 -6.51 2.10
C GLY A 9 2.64 -7.27 0.98
N GLY A 10 2.48 -6.83 -0.27
CA GLY A 10 3.17 -7.43 -1.42
C GLY A 10 4.34 -6.63 -1.97
N SER A 11 4.81 -7.04 -3.15
CA SER A 11 5.92 -6.39 -3.86
C SER A 11 5.47 -5.41 -4.93
N VAL A 12 4.18 -5.35 -5.26
CA VAL A 12 3.63 -4.51 -6.32
C VAL A 12 3.10 -3.22 -5.71
N MET A 13 3.46 -2.08 -6.27
CA MET A 13 2.94 -0.80 -5.81
C MET A 13 1.59 -0.51 -6.47
N VAL A 14 0.52 -0.53 -5.68
CA VAL A 14 -0.86 -0.28 -6.14
C VAL A 14 -1.39 0.95 -5.41
N TRP A 15 -1.57 2.05 -6.15
CA TRP A 15 -2.09 3.32 -5.61
C TRP A 15 -1.31 3.85 -4.39
N GLY A 16 0.00 3.61 -4.37
CA GLY A 16 0.89 4.05 -3.29
C GLY A 16 1.01 3.06 -2.11
N VAL A 17 0.24 1.97 -2.11
CA VAL A 17 0.29 0.88 -1.13
C VAL A 17 1.10 -0.29 -1.71
N MET A 18 1.94 -0.93 -0.92
CA MET A 18 2.59 -2.19 -1.30
C MET A 18 1.61 -3.36 -1.17
N ALA A 19 1.24 -3.95 -2.30
CA ALA A 19 0.22 -4.99 -2.39
C ALA A 19 0.66 -6.15 -3.30
N GLN A 20 0.03 -7.31 -3.12
CA GLN A 20 0.07 -8.43 -4.04
C GLN A 20 -1.10 -8.27 -4.99
N MET A 21 -0.86 -8.44 -6.29
CA MET A 21 -1.90 -8.46 -7.32
C MET A 21 -1.91 -9.85 -7.96
N LYS A 22 -3.11 -10.43 -8.09
CA LYS A 22 -3.29 -11.71 -8.80
C LYS A 22 -4.55 -11.64 -9.65
N VAL A 23 -4.52 -12.28 -10.81
CA VAL A 23 -5.73 -12.46 -11.64
C VAL A 23 -6.19 -13.90 -11.44
N ILE A 24 -7.44 -14.06 -11.01
CA ILE A 24 -8.08 -15.34 -10.72
C ILE A 24 -9.41 -15.44 -11.47
N ASP A 25 -10.03 -16.61 -11.48
CA ASP A 25 -11.40 -16.73 -11.95
C ASP A 25 -12.40 -16.31 -10.87
N SER A 26 -13.55 -15.81 -11.31
CA SER A 26 -14.65 -15.38 -10.43
C SER A 26 -15.12 -16.48 -9.46
N SER A 27 -14.93 -17.75 -9.82
CA SER A 27 -15.28 -18.90 -8.98
C SER A 27 -14.35 -19.08 -7.78
N GLU A 28 -13.10 -18.62 -7.87
CA GLU A 28 -12.09 -18.75 -6.83
C GLU A 28 -12.11 -17.55 -5.85
N LEU A 29 -12.75 -16.44 -6.24
CA LEU A 29 -12.90 -15.23 -5.43
C LEU A 29 -13.26 -15.50 -3.95
N PRO A 30 -14.27 -16.34 -3.61
CA PRO A 30 -14.66 -16.55 -2.22
C PRO A 30 -13.56 -17.21 -1.36
N GLU A 31 -12.66 -18.00 -1.94
CA GLU A 31 -11.54 -18.60 -1.22
C GLU A 31 -10.50 -17.52 -0.88
N TYR A 32 -10.09 -16.75 -1.88
CA TYR A 32 -9.12 -15.67 -1.70
C TYR A 32 -9.65 -14.55 -0.79
N VAL A 33 -10.94 -14.23 -0.84
CA VAL A 33 -11.54 -13.23 0.06
C VAL A 33 -11.45 -13.69 1.52
N LYS A 34 -11.58 -14.99 1.82
CA LYS A 34 -11.35 -15.53 3.18
C LYS A 34 -9.90 -15.41 3.61
N ASP A 35 -8.96 -15.54 2.67
CA ASP A 35 -7.51 -15.30 2.89
C ASP A 35 -7.14 -13.82 3.04
N GLY A 36 -8.11 -12.91 2.98
CA GLY A 36 -7.90 -11.47 3.11
C GLY A 36 -7.53 -10.75 1.81
N TRP A 37 -7.85 -11.35 0.65
CA TRP A 37 -7.76 -10.65 -0.63
C TRP A 37 -8.98 -9.78 -0.90
N LEU A 38 -8.76 -8.72 -1.67
CA LEU A 38 -9.70 -7.68 -2.02
C LEU A 38 -9.97 -7.74 -3.52
N ASP A 39 -11.24 -7.63 -3.89
CA ASP A 39 -11.74 -7.56 -5.27
C ASP A 39 -11.48 -6.22 -5.97
N HIS A 40 -11.12 -5.17 -5.21
CA HIS A 40 -10.89 -3.85 -5.76
C HIS A 40 -9.73 -3.13 -5.05
N PRO A 41 -8.84 -2.44 -5.78
CA PRO A 41 -7.66 -1.80 -5.21
C PRO A 41 -8.00 -0.63 -4.26
N SER A 42 -9.20 -0.04 -4.36
CA SER A 42 -9.65 1.01 -3.42
C SER A 42 -9.74 0.52 -1.98
N LYS A 43 -10.03 -0.76 -1.76
CA LYS A 43 -10.13 -1.34 -0.43
C LYS A 43 -8.76 -1.40 0.27
N LEU A 44 -7.66 -1.42 -0.48
CA LEU A 44 -6.30 -1.30 0.07
C LEU A 44 -6.08 0.05 0.76
N LEU A 45 -6.62 1.13 0.18
CA LEU A 45 -6.48 2.48 0.71
C LEU A 45 -7.20 2.65 2.05
N SER A 46 -8.34 1.97 2.24
CA SER A 46 -9.07 1.99 3.52
C SER A 46 -8.33 1.25 4.63
N SER A 47 -7.53 0.23 4.30
CA SER A 47 -6.69 -0.48 5.27
C SER A 47 -5.42 0.29 5.62
N GLU A 48 -4.91 1.15 4.73
CA GLU A 48 -3.70 1.96 4.94
C GLU A 48 -3.99 3.36 5.54
N VAL A 49 -5.01 3.47 6.40
CA VAL A 49 -5.12 4.63 7.32
C VAL A 49 -4.27 4.40 8.58
N GLY A 50 -3.69 3.21 8.76
CA GLY A 50 -2.93 2.82 9.96
C GLY A 50 -1.40 2.90 9.87
N ASP A 51 -0.79 2.79 8.69
CA ASP A 51 0.67 2.77 8.54
C ASP A 51 1.15 3.91 7.64
N ALA A 52 0.77 5.13 8.02
CA ALA A 52 1.56 6.30 7.70
C ALA A 52 2.90 6.20 8.45
N LYS A 53 3.75 5.24 8.09
CA LYS A 53 5.17 5.32 8.38
C LYS A 53 5.60 6.65 7.78
N PRO A 54 5.97 7.66 8.59
CA PRO A 54 6.18 9.00 8.10
C PRO A 54 7.22 8.88 7.00
N ARG A 55 6.84 9.28 5.78
CA ARG A 55 7.76 9.40 4.64
C ARG A 55 8.98 10.07 5.20
N LYS A 56 10.05 9.29 5.33
CA LYS A 56 11.29 9.63 6.03
C LYS A 56 11.63 11.04 5.62
N GLY A 57 11.40 11.97 6.56
CA GLY A 57 11.50 13.40 6.32
C GLY A 57 12.78 13.65 5.56
N ARG A 58 12.65 14.36 4.45
CA ARG A 58 13.75 14.96 3.70
C ARG A 58 14.83 15.40 4.71
N LYS A 59 16.07 15.00 4.46
CA LYS A 59 17.26 15.24 5.30
C LYS A 59 17.11 16.53 6.12
N PRO A 60 17.40 16.53 7.44
CA PRO A 60 17.44 17.77 8.22
C PRO A 60 18.30 18.77 7.45
N LYS A 61 17.72 19.94 7.12
CA LYS A 61 18.52 21.04 6.60
C LYS A 61 19.61 21.27 7.64
N ALA A 62 20.85 21.20 7.16
CA ALA A 62 22.03 21.50 7.97
C ALA A 62 21.78 22.82 8.70
N VAL A 63 21.99 22.79 10.01
CA VAL A 63 22.24 24.01 10.78
C VAL A 63 23.44 24.68 10.11
N SER A 64 23.21 25.82 9.47
CA SER A 64 24.31 26.72 9.11
C SER A 64 24.42 27.72 10.23
N ASP A 65 25.53 27.56 10.95
CA ASP A 65 26.13 28.47 11.90
C ASP A 65 26.46 29.80 11.19
N ALA A 66 25.86 30.91 11.65
CA ALA A 66 26.22 32.31 11.45
C ALA A 66 25.05 33.15 12.04
N ASP A 67 25.20 34.14 12.89
CA ASP A 67 26.34 34.97 13.24
C ASP A 67 26.04 35.61 14.61
N LYS A 68 27.08 35.92 15.38
CA LYS A 68 26.95 36.72 16.60
C LYS A 68 26.99 38.18 16.21
N ASP A 69 26.05 38.98 16.70
CA ASP A 69 26.32 40.37 17.11
C ASP A 69 25.42 40.73 18.30
#